data_AF-A0A0A0JNT2-F1
#
_entry.id   AF-A0A0A0JNT2-F1
#
_cell.length_a   1.000
_cell.length_b   1.000
_cell.length_c   1.000
_cell.angle_alpha   90.00
_cell.angle_beta   90.00
_cell.angle_gamma   90.00
#
_symmetry.space_group_name_H-M   'P 1'
#
loop_
_entity.id
_entity.type
_entity.pdbx_description
1 polymer ?
#
loop_
_entity_poly.entity_id
_entity_poly.type
_entity_poly.pdbx_seq_one_letter_code
_entity_poly.pdbx_strand_id
1 'polypeptide(L)'
;MAYSEFRTSIERMKTALRRLGRILLIALVALLLPAGVAALAIPRATASVFPEPGPRPLAAAERPENSELDPAKPTVAIVLGEEGGNVADSLAPYEVFARAGTFNVLLVAPTDQPVPLTGGLDVVPDRTFDALDRELGRPADVIVVPQIHGSTDRVVSWLSEQDEAGAPLIMSVCVGAGTLADAGLLDGRTATSNWLGLIGLRRSYPDVNWVAGQRFVDTGDVITTGAVLSGIDGALRVTERLAGADVAARVADEIHWNGYRPGGPTAIPAASPRPPDLVALIDAAFRWDRPTDAVLLTNDIGEIELAGAFRPYTELSYAAQLRSVSVDAAPIRSAHGLTFVPRSDWQSASAHTDRILVPGVKAAASRAAAGLREASRTAYLNEDANEFAFDGAVRDLARTRDRASAAWVVKSLEYAGPQRFEGGSRWPWLASFVGLALAFVGGLVGWFATRRQPAAHFLRG
;
A
#
# COMPACT_ATOMS: atom_id res chain seq x y z
N MET A 1 -30.77 36.32 -56.61
CA MET A 1 -30.43 34.89 -56.47
C MET A 1 -29.27 34.68 -55.49
N ALA A 2 -28.14 35.37 -55.63
CA ALA A 2 -26.98 35.24 -54.71
C ALA A 2 -27.27 35.56 -53.23
N TYR A 3 -28.13 36.56 -52.93
CA TYR A 3 -28.45 36.94 -51.54
C TYR A 3 -29.29 35.90 -50.78
N SER A 4 -30.20 35.20 -51.46
CA SER A 4 -31.01 34.14 -50.84
C SER A 4 -30.18 32.91 -50.52
N GLU A 5 -29.29 32.50 -51.43
CA GLU A 5 -28.37 31.38 -51.21
C GLU A 5 -27.38 31.66 -50.06
N PHE A 6 -26.85 32.88 -49.99
CA PHE A 6 -26.00 33.32 -48.89
C PHE A 6 -26.73 33.30 -47.53
N ARG A 7 -27.97 33.80 -47.47
CA ARG A 7 -28.79 33.76 -46.25
C ARG A 7 -29.13 32.33 -45.82
N THR A 8 -29.44 31.45 -46.76
CA THR A 8 -29.70 30.03 -46.46
C THR A 8 -28.43 29.30 -45.99
N SER A 9 -27.25 29.67 -46.51
CA SER A 9 -25.95 29.15 -46.05
C SER A 9 -25.66 29.57 -44.60
N ILE A 10 -25.89 30.85 -44.26
CA ILE A 10 -25.72 31.36 -42.89
C ILE A 10 -26.68 30.68 -41.90
N GLU A 11 -27.94 30.47 -42.26
CA GLU A 11 -28.90 29.80 -41.36
C GLU A 11 -28.60 28.31 -41.18
N ARG A 12 -28.10 27.63 -42.21
CA ARG A 12 -27.57 26.25 -42.08
C ARG A 12 -26.36 26.21 -41.15
N MET A 13 -25.41 27.15 -41.30
CA MET A 13 -24.23 27.27 -40.43
C MET A 13 -24.62 27.53 -38.97
N LYS A 14 -25.53 28.49 -38.70
CA LYS A 14 -26.05 28.76 -37.34
C LYS A 14 -26.77 27.55 -36.73
N THR A 15 -27.48 26.77 -37.54
CA THR A 15 -28.17 25.56 -37.08
C THR A 15 -27.18 24.45 -36.76
N ALA A 16 -26.16 24.27 -37.60
CA ALA A 16 -25.07 23.32 -37.36
C ALA A 16 -24.28 23.69 -36.09
N LEU A 17 -23.92 24.96 -35.90
CA LEU A 17 -23.23 25.45 -34.70
C LEU A 17 -24.06 25.24 -33.43
N ARG A 18 -25.38 25.49 -33.48
CA ARG A 18 -26.29 25.22 -32.34
C ARG A 18 -26.39 23.73 -32.02
N ARG A 19 -26.46 22.86 -33.04
CA ARG A 19 -26.46 21.40 -32.84
C ARG A 19 -25.13 20.92 -32.24
N LEU A 20 -24.01 21.42 -32.76
CA LEU A 20 -22.69 21.11 -32.24
C LEU A 20 -22.55 21.56 -30.78
N GLY A 21 -22.95 22.79 -30.47
CA GLY A 21 -22.96 23.30 -29.09
C GLY A 21 -23.81 22.46 -28.13
N ARG A 22 -24.97 21.95 -28.58
CA ARG A 22 -25.79 21.02 -27.80
C ARG A 22 -25.11 19.67 -27.58
N ILE A 23 -24.50 19.10 -28.63
CA ILE A 23 -23.75 17.83 -28.53
C ILE A 23 -22.58 18.00 -27.56
N LEU A 24 -21.82 19.09 -27.67
CA LEU A 24 -20.70 19.39 -26.78
C LEU A 24 -21.16 19.57 -25.34
N LEU A 25 -22.26 20.27 -25.09
CA LEU A 25 -22.82 20.41 -23.74
C LEU A 25 -23.29 19.06 -23.16
N ILE A 26 -23.97 18.24 -23.97
CA ILE A 26 -24.39 16.89 -23.54
C ILE A 26 -23.16 16.04 -23.19
N ALA A 27 -22.15 16.03 -24.06
CA ALA A 27 -20.91 15.30 -23.83
C ALA A 27 -20.18 15.82 -22.58
N LEU A 28 -20.14 17.13 -22.38
CA LEU A 28 -19.55 17.74 -21.19
C LEU A 28 -20.28 17.28 -19.91
N VAL A 29 -21.61 17.37 -19.86
CA VAL A 29 -22.38 16.94 -18.67
C VAL A 29 -22.27 15.42 -18.46
N ALA A 30 -22.21 14.62 -19.53
CA ALA A 30 -21.95 13.18 -19.47
C ALA A 30 -20.58 12.86 -18.85
N LEU A 31 -19.57 13.70 -19.05
CA LEU A 31 -18.25 13.52 -18.43
C LEU A 31 -18.17 14.08 -17.00
N LEU A 32 -18.86 15.19 -16.73
CA LEU A 32 -18.81 15.85 -15.43
C LEU A 32 -19.42 15.01 -14.31
N LEU A 33 -20.48 14.26 -14.57
CA LEU A 33 -21.12 13.44 -13.53
C LEU A 33 -20.23 12.33 -12.98
N PRO A 34 -19.67 11.40 -13.79
CA PRO A 34 -18.73 10.39 -13.29
C PRO A 34 -17.45 11.02 -12.72
N ALA A 35 -16.97 12.13 -13.28
CA ALA A 35 -15.81 12.85 -12.73
C ALA A 35 -16.09 13.43 -11.33
N GLY A 36 -17.25 14.05 -11.12
CA GLY A 36 -17.65 14.58 -9.82
C GLY A 36 -17.83 13.50 -8.77
N VAL A 37 -18.40 12.35 -9.15
CA VAL A 37 -18.49 11.17 -8.29
C VAL A 37 -17.10 10.64 -7.95
N ALA A 38 -16.22 10.49 -8.93
CA ALA A 38 -14.85 10.05 -8.71
C ALA A 38 -14.08 10.99 -7.77
N ALA A 39 -14.23 12.30 -7.93
CA ALA A 39 -13.62 13.30 -7.07
C ALA A 39 -14.03 13.19 -5.59
N LEU A 40 -15.22 12.63 -5.30
CA LEU A 40 -15.72 12.37 -3.95
C LEU A 40 -15.41 10.95 -3.45
N ALA A 41 -15.35 9.97 -4.34
CA ALA A 41 -15.14 8.56 -3.99
C ALA A 41 -13.67 8.23 -3.74
N ILE A 42 -12.76 8.76 -4.57
CA ILE A 42 -11.32 8.46 -4.48
C ILE A 42 -10.73 8.88 -3.12
N PRO A 43 -10.99 10.10 -2.58
CA PRO A 43 -10.46 10.47 -1.26
C PRO A 43 -10.95 9.54 -0.14
N ARG A 44 -12.21 9.10 -0.19
CA ARG A 44 -12.75 8.13 0.80
C ARG A 44 -12.10 6.76 0.65
N ALA A 45 -11.86 6.32 -0.58
CA ALA A 45 -11.17 5.08 -0.85
C ALA A 45 -9.74 5.11 -0.28
N THR A 46 -9.01 6.20 -0.50
CA THR A 46 -7.66 6.40 0.04
C THR A 46 -7.68 6.46 1.57
N ALA A 47 -8.63 7.18 2.17
CA ALA A 47 -8.77 7.22 3.63
C ALA A 47 -9.02 5.83 4.23
N SER A 48 -9.76 4.95 3.53
CA SER A 48 -10.00 3.58 4.01
C SER A 48 -8.76 2.67 4.02
N VAL A 49 -7.66 3.07 3.37
CA VAL A 49 -6.37 2.34 3.42
C VAL A 49 -5.67 2.54 4.75
N PHE A 50 -5.89 3.69 5.38
CA PHE A 50 -5.36 4.07 6.69
C PHE A 50 -6.51 4.15 7.69
N PRO A 51 -7.07 2.99 8.08
CA PRO A 51 -8.21 3.01 8.98
C PRO A 51 -7.75 3.49 10.35
N GLU A 52 -8.57 4.36 10.95
CA GLU A 52 -8.37 4.89 12.30
C GLU A 52 -7.90 3.80 13.28
N PRO A 53 -7.01 4.13 14.24
CA PRO A 53 -6.53 3.18 15.23
C PRO A 53 -7.68 2.43 15.90
N GLY A 54 -7.51 1.14 16.13
CA GLY A 54 -8.45 0.38 16.96
C GLY A 54 -8.58 1.01 18.34
N PRO A 55 -9.80 1.07 18.94
CA PRO A 55 -10.06 1.87 20.15
C PRO A 55 -9.51 1.28 21.45
N ARG A 56 -8.54 0.36 21.41
CA ARG A 56 -8.12 -0.39 22.60
C ARG A 56 -6.68 -0.05 23.02
N PRO A 57 -6.52 0.77 24.08
CA PRO A 57 -5.28 0.77 24.87
C PRO A 57 -4.99 -0.66 25.36
N LEU A 58 -3.75 -1.12 25.20
CA LEU A 58 -3.33 -2.43 25.71
C LEU A 58 -3.41 -2.47 27.23
N ALA A 59 -3.99 -3.54 27.77
CA ALA A 59 -3.81 -3.85 29.18
C ALA A 59 -2.32 -4.13 29.46
N ALA A 60 -1.85 -3.90 30.68
CA ALA A 60 -0.44 -4.15 31.04
C ALA A 60 0.01 -5.60 30.77
N ALA A 61 -0.89 -6.57 30.94
CA ALA A 61 -0.64 -7.99 30.66
C ALA A 61 -0.61 -8.33 29.15
N GLU A 62 -1.07 -7.43 28.30
CA GLU A 62 -1.07 -7.56 26.83
C GLU A 62 0.13 -6.87 26.19
N ARG A 63 0.94 -6.15 26.98
CA ARG A 63 2.17 -5.52 26.50
C ARG A 63 3.23 -6.59 26.24
N PRO A 64 4.00 -6.48 25.15
CA PRO A 64 5.10 -7.39 24.89
C PRO A 64 6.09 -7.39 26.06
N GLU A 65 6.55 -8.57 26.46
CA GLU A 65 7.79 -8.66 27.22
C GLU A 65 8.93 -8.19 26.32
N ASN A 66 9.51 -7.05 26.69
CA ASN A 66 10.65 -6.47 26.01
C ASN A 66 11.84 -7.42 26.14
N SER A 67 12.25 -8.02 25.01
CA SER A 67 13.46 -8.82 24.97
C SER A 67 14.67 -7.93 25.27
N GLU A 68 15.59 -8.44 26.09
CA GLU A 68 16.88 -7.79 26.32
C GLU A 68 17.67 -7.74 25.01
N LEU A 69 18.26 -6.59 24.69
CA LEU A 69 19.11 -6.44 23.52
C LEU A 69 20.44 -7.15 23.76
N ASP A 70 20.87 -7.95 22.79
CA ASP A 70 22.21 -8.56 22.83
C ASP A 70 23.24 -7.47 22.48
N PRO A 71 24.11 -7.06 23.41
CA PRO A 71 25.08 -5.99 23.16
C PRO A 71 26.13 -6.38 22.11
N ALA A 72 26.26 -7.66 21.76
CA ALA A 72 27.15 -8.12 20.71
C ALA A 72 26.53 -8.01 19.30
N LYS A 73 25.22 -7.73 19.20
CA LYS A 73 24.52 -7.63 17.92
C LYS A 73 24.25 -6.18 17.53
N PRO A 74 24.43 -5.82 16.24
CA PRO A 74 23.94 -4.55 15.72
C PRO A 74 22.42 -4.44 15.88
N THR A 75 21.95 -3.25 16.24
CA THR A 75 20.52 -2.95 16.44
C THR A 75 19.93 -2.29 15.21
N VAL A 76 18.85 -2.87 14.70
CA VAL A 76 18.05 -2.39 13.58
C VAL A 76 16.73 -1.84 14.12
N ALA A 77 16.52 -0.54 13.92
CA ALA A 77 15.30 0.17 14.31
C ALA A 77 14.43 0.42 13.07
N ILE A 78 13.26 -0.22 13.00
CA ILE A 78 12.28 -0.01 11.93
C ILE A 78 11.21 0.95 12.45
N VAL A 79 11.11 2.10 11.79
CA VAL A 79 10.37 3.26 12.29
C VAL A 79 8.88 3.17 11.95
N LEU A 80 8.04 3.58 12.90
CA LEU A 80 6.61 3.84 12.72
C LEU A 80 6.28 5.27 13.17
N GLY A 81 5.26 5.88 12.56
CA GLY A 81 4.71 7.16 13.03
C GLY A 81 3.72 6.97 14.17
N GLU A 82 3.30 8.08 14.78
CA GLU A 82 2.22 8.07 15.79
C GLU A 82 0.90 7.57 15.19
N GLU A 83 0.65 7.92 13.93
CA GLU A 83 -0.54 7.51 13.19
C GLU A 83 -0.29 6.24 12.35
N GLY A 84 0.86 5.58 12.53
CA GLY A 84 1.16 4.30 11.92
C GLY A 84 2.11 4.33 10.73
N GLY A 85 2.09 3.24 9.96
CA GLY A 85 2.99 3.02 8.82
C GLY A 85 2.45 2.03 7.81
N ASN A 86 3.19 1.85 6.71
CA ASN A 86 2.81 0.89 5.69
C ASN A 86 3.14 -0.54 6.12
N VAL A 87 2.15 -1.43 6.09
CA VAL A 87 2.26 -2.81 6.57
C VAL A 87 3.41 -3.58 5.93
N ALA A 88 3.60 -3.45 4.62
CA ALA A 88 4.59 -4.25 3.91
C ALA A 88 5.97 -3.59 3.93
N ASP A 89 6.03 -2.25 3.93
CA ASP A 89 7.30 -1.52 4.06
C ASP A 89 7.94 -1.72 5.44
N SER A 90 7.14 -1.94 6.49
CA SER A 90 7.64 -2.22 7.84
C SER A 90 7.94 -3.70 8.06
N LEU A 91 6.99 -4.58 7.74
CA LEU A 91 7.08 -6.00 8.11
C LEU A 91 8.05 -6.80 7.24
N ALA A 92 8.22 -6.44 5.98
CA ALA A 92 9.10 -7.21 5.10
C ALA A 92 10.60 -7.03 5.42
N PRO A 93 11.11 -5.80 5.61
CA PRO A 93 12.46 -5.62 6.16
C PRO A 93 12.64 -6.24 7.55
N TYR A 94 11.62 -6.12 8.43
CA TYR A 94 11.67 -6.71 9.77
C TYR A 94 12.00 -8.21 9.72
N GLU A 95 11.24 -8.98 8.95
CA GLU A 95 11.44 -10.43 8.87
C GLU A 95 12.81 -10.78 8.24
N VAL A 96 13.28 -10.01 7.25
CA VAL A 96 14.61 -10.21 6.65
C VAL A 96 15.70 -10.08 7.72
N PHE A 97 15.68 -9.00 8.50
CA PHE A 97 16.67 -8.78 9.56
C PHE A 97 16.53 -9.81 10.68
N ALA A 98 15.31 -10.19 11.06
CA ALA A 98 15.09 -11.15 12.13
C ALA A 98 15.61 -12.55 11.75
N ARG A 99 15.32 -13.02 10.53
CA ARG A 99 15.79 -14.31 10.00
C ARG A 99 17.31 -14.39 9.83
N ALA A 100 17.98 -13.26 9.65
CA ALA A 100 19.44 -13.25 9.61
C ALA A 100 20.05 -13.79 10.92
N GLY A 101 19.37 -13.57 12.06
CA GLY A 101 19.78 -14.03 13.40
C GLY A 101 20.94 -13.24 14.00
N THR A 102 21.49 -12.28 13.25
CA THR A 102 22.69 -11.49 13.58
C THR A 102 22.38 -10.09 14.10
N PHE A 103 21.10 -9.70 14.16
CA PHE A 103 20.67 -8.36 14.57
C PHE A 103 19.77 -8.42 15.81
N ASN A 104 19.75 -7.34 16.58
CA ASN A 104 18.57 -6.99 17.38
C ASN A 104 17.63 -6.22 16.46
N VAL A 105 16.37 -6.65 16.31
CA VAL A 105 15.42 -6.02 15.37
C VAL A 105 14.21 -5.54 16.12
N LEU A 106 13.90 -4.25 15.99
CA LEU A 106 12.85 -3.59 16.76
C LEU A 106 11.94 -2.77 15.86
N LEU A 107 10.64 -2.79 16.12
CA LEU A 107 9.75 -1.72 15.70
C LEU A 107 9.79 -0.58 16.73
N VAL A 108 10.05 0.64 16.27
CA VAL A 108 10.13 1.82 17.13
C VAL A 108 9.18 2.92 16.68
N ALA A 109 8.58 3.61 17.64
CA ALA A 109 7.64 4.69 17.39
C ALA A 109 7.79 5.81 18.42
N PRO A 110 7.12 6.97 18.26
CA PRO A 110 7.06 7.98 19.33
C PRO A 110 6.18 7.57 20.53
N THR A 111 5.45 6.46 20.43
CA THR A 111 4.44 6.02 21.40
C THR A 111 4.62 4.53 21.76
N ASP A 112 4.20 4.14 22.97
CA ASP A 112 4.16 2.75 23.44
C ASP A 112 2.78 2.10 23.22
N GLN A 113 1.85 2.83 22.59
CA GLN A 113 0.51 2.36 22.27
C GLN A 113 0.49 1.62 20.92
N PRO A 114 -0.49 0.72 20.69
CA PRO A 114 -0.70 0.15 19.37
C PRO A 114 -0.86 1.24 18.31
N VAL A 115 -0.16 1.07 17.20
CA VAL A 115 -0.28 1.93 16.02
C VAL A 115 -0.82 1.12 14.85
N PRO A 116 -1.66 1.72 13.99
CA PRO A 116 -2.20 1.01 12.84
C PRO A 116 -1.14 0.84 11.75
N LEU A 117 -1.21 -0.27 11.04
CA LEU A 117 -0.55 -0.48 9.76
C LEU A 117 -1.61 -0.41 8.64
N THR A 118 -1.17 -0.08 7.43
CA THR A 118 -2.08 -0.02 6.26
C THR A 118 -2.92 -1.30 6.12
N GLY A 119 -4.21 -1.11 5.88
CA GLY A 119 -5.17 -2.22 5.79
C GLY A 119 -5.76 -2.71 7.11
N GLY A 120 -5.44 -2.08 8.26
CA GLY A 120 -6.16 -2.33 9.52
C GLY A 120 -5.60 -3.45 10.39
N LEU A 121 -4.29 -3.67 10.30
CA LEU A 121 -3.52 -4.47 11.25
C LEU A 121 -2.92 -3.55 12.30
N ASP A 122 -3.16 -3.76 13.59
CA ASP A 122 -2.58 -2.91 14.63
C ASP A 122 -1.37 -3.63 15.25
N VAL A 123 -0.25 -2.93 15.38
CA VAL A 123 1.02 -3.47 15.91
C VAL A 123 1.44 -2.69 17.14
N VAL A 124 2.03 -3.39 18.11
CA VAL A 124 2.62 -2.78 19.31
C VAL A 124 4.10 -2.48 19.03
N PRO A 125 4.55 -1.21 19.09
CA PRO A 125 5.97 -0.90 19.00
C PRO A 125 6.75 -1.58 20.13
N ASP A 126 7.95 -2.09 19.83
CA ASP A 126 8.82 -2.71 20.84
C ASP A 126 9.39 -1.68 21.80
N ARG A 127 9.72 -0.48 21.29
CA ARG A 127 10.25 0.65 22.06
C ARG A 127 9.69 1.97 21.56
N THR A 128 9.63 2.93 22.45
CA THR A 128 9.59 4.34 22.03
C THR A 128 10.97 4.80 21.59
N PHE A 129 11.06 5.88 20.82
CA PHE A 129 12.34 6.53 20.50
C PHE A 129 13.17 6.82 21.77
N ASP A 130 12.60 7.53 22.74
CA ASP A 130 13.24 7.83 24.03
C ASP A 130 13.67 6.58 24.82
N ALA A 131 12.92 5.48 24.69
CA ALA A 131 13.26 4.23 25.37
C ALA A 131 14.47 3.56 24.72
N LEU A 132 14.48 3.48 23.38
CA LEU A 132 15.61 2.93 22.64
C LEU A 132 16.88 3.73 22.89
N ASP A 133 16.82 5.06 22.79
CA ASP A 133 17.98 5.94 22.95
C ASP A 133 18.60 5.81 24.34
N ARG A 134 17.75 5.69 25.37
CA ARG A 134 18.21 5.48 26.76
C ARG A 134 18.83 4.09 26.95
N GLU A 135 18.26 3.06 26.32
CA GLU A 135 18.73 1.68 26.43
C GLU A 135 20.07 1.47 25.71
N LEU A 136 20.23 2.06 24.52
CA LEU A 136 21.47 1.97 23.74
C LEU A 136 22.56 2.92 24.23
N GLY A 137 22.20 4.15 24.64
CA GLY A 137 23.16 5.22 24.95
C GLY A 137 24.00 5.67 23.74
N ARG A 138 23.60 5.28 22.53
CA ARG A 138 24.21 5.55 21.23
C ARG A 138 23.15 5.40 20.14
N PRO A 139 23.39 5.90 18.91
CA PRO A 139 22.48 5.63 17.80
C PRO A 139 22.32 4.14 17.50
N ALA A 140 21.15 3.77 16.97
CA ALA A 140 20.95 2.46 16.37
C ALA A 140 21.97 2.21 15.24
N ASP A 141 22.33 0.96 14.97
CA ASP A 141 23.31 0.64 13.92
C ASP A 141 22.69 0.77 12.52
N VAL A 142 21.40 0.46 12.40
CA VAL A 142 20.60 0.61 11.17
C VAL A 142 19.25 1.22 11.51
N ILE A 143 18.81 2.19 10.73
CA ILE A 143 17.45 2.76 10.83
C ILE A 143 16.72 2.53 9.51
N VAL A 144 15.53 1.94 9.57
CA VAL A 144 14.67 1.72 8.40
C VAL A 144 13.46 2.62 8.48
N VAL A 145 13.26 3.45 7.46
CA VAL A 145 12.16 4.42 7.38
C VAL A 145 11.19 3.99 6.27
N PRO A 146 10.07 3.34 6.63
CA PRO A 146 9.02 2.97 5.69
C PRO A 146 8.19 4.19 5.27
N GLN A 147 7.13 3.98 4.48
CA GLN A 147 6.08 4.99 4.39
C GLN A 147 5.41 5.18 5.76
N ILE A 148 5.52 6.38 6.30
CA ILE A 148 4.87 6.81 7.54
C ILE A 148 3.50 7.41 7.22
N HIS A 149 2.51 7.15 8.08
CA HIS A 149 1.21 7.80 8.01
C HIS A 149 1.16 9.00 8.98
N GLY A 150 0.40 10.03 8.60
CA GLY A 150 0.24 11.23 9.44
C GLY A 150 1.45 12.16 9.42
N SER A 151 1.64 12.90 10.52
CA SER A 151 2.81 13.77 10.68
C SER A 151 4.12 12.98 10.77
N THR A 152 5.14 13.46 10.06
CA THR A 152 6.51 12.94 10.09
C THR A 152 7.43 13.73 11.02
N ASP A 153 6.97 14.80 11.66
CA ASP A 153 7.83 15.76 12.38
C ASP A 153 8.69 15.08 13.46
N ARG A 154 8.07 14.22 14.27
CA ARG A 154 8.74 13.48 15.35
C ARG A 154 9.76 12.48 14.81
N VAL A 155 9.45 11.84 13.68
CA VAL A 155 10.36 10.92 12.99
C VAL A 155 11.55 11.70 12.43
N VAL A 156 11.30 12.82 11.75
CA VAL A 156 12.34 13.68 11.19
C VAL A 156 13.27 14.20 12.27
N SER A 157 12.73 14.74 13.38
CA SER A 157 13.55 15.20 14.52
C SER A 157 14.43 14.08 15.09
N TRP A 158 13.85 12.90 15.33
CA TRP A 158 14.61 11.77 15.86
C TRP A 158 15.69 11.30 14.86
N LEU A 159 15.40 11.24 13.56
CA LEU A 159 16.39 10.89 12.54
C LEU A 159 17.57 11.86 12.52
N SER A 160 17.33 13.17 12.61
CA SER A 160 18.38 14.18 12.69
C SER A 160 19.24 13.99 13.94
N GLU A 161 18.62 13.71 15.10
CA GLU A 161 19.35 13.45 16.36
C GLU A 161 20.23 12.19 16.26
N GLN A 162 19.72 11.11 15.65
CA GLN A 162 20.50 9.88 15.43
C GLN A 162 21.69 10.10 14.49
N ASP A 163 21.49 10.85 13.41
CA ASP A 163 22.54 11.18 12.44
C ASP A 163 23.65 12.04 13.08
N GLU A 164 23.28 13.10 13.80
CA GLU A 164 24.22 13.97 14.52
C GLU A 164 25.05 13.22 15.57
N ALA A 165 24.45 12.22 16.21
CA ALA A 165 25.09 11.46 17.28
C ALA A 165 26.06 10.35 16.77
N GLY A 166 25.97 9.92 15.50
CA GLY A 166 26.83 8.84 15.03
C GLY A 166 26.63 8.30 13.61
N ALA A 167 25.87 8.98 12.74
CA ALA A 167 25.66 8.63 11.33
C ALA A 167 25.36 7.13 11.08
N PRO A 168 24.21 6.63 11.55
CA PRO A 168 23.82 5.23 11.36
C PRO A 168 23.62 4.90 9.88
N LEU A 169 23.57 3.61 9.54
CA LEU A 169 23.14 3.21 8.20
C LEU A 169 21.63 3.42 8.07
N ILE A 170 21.20 4.36 7.24
CA ILE A 170 19.77 4.68 7.08
C ILE A 170 19.24 4.08 5.78
N MET A 171 18.16 3.30 5.89
CA MET A 171 17.45 2.70 4.77
C MET A 171 16.05 3.29 4.65
N SER A 172 15.63 3.73 3.47
CA SER A 172 14.21 4.06 3.23
C SER A 172 13.49 3.02 2.38
N VAL A 173 12.19 2.86 2.64
CA VAL A 173 11.31 2.00 1.86
C VAL A 173 10.17 2.79 1.23
N CYS A 174 9.88 2.51 -0.04
CA CYS A 174 8.77 3.14 -0.77
C CYS A 174 8.92 4.68 -0.75
N VAL A 175 7.89 5.38 -0.30
CA VAL A 175 7.89 6.85 -0.17
C VAL A 175 8.51 7.36 1.13
N GLY A 176 9.02 6.47 2.00
CA GLY A 176 9.84 6.86 3.16
C GLY A 176 11.09 7.66 2.80
N ALA A 177 11.54 7.59 1.54
CA ALA A 177 12.58 8.47 1.02
C ALA A 177 12.20 9.97 1.09
N GLY A 178 10.91 10.31 1.07
CA GLY A 178 10.44 11.67 1.33
C GLY A 178 10.75 12.13 2.75
N THR A 179 10.57 11.26 3.74
CA THR A 179 10.91 11.57 5.15
C THR A 179 12.41 11.77 5.36
N LEU A 180 13.26 11.00 4.67
CA LEU A 180 14.70 11.26 4.66
C LEU A 180 15.04 12.60 3.99
N ALA A 181 14.32 12.97 2.93
CA ALA A 181 14.50 14.26 2.27
C ALA A 181 14.04 15.44 3.16
N ASP A 182 12.94 15.28 3.90
CA ASP A 182 12.48 16.24 4.91
C ASP A 182 13.53 16.46 6.01
N ALA A 183 14.28 15.42 6.37
CA ALA A 183 15.40 15.48 7.32
C ALA A 183 16.69 16.05 6.71
N GLY A 184 16.72 16.41 5.42
CA GLY A 184 17.91 16.91 4.71
C GLY A 184 18.96 15.82 4.41
N LEU A 185 18.65 14.55 4.67
CA LEU A 185 19.62 13.45 4.57
C LEU A 185 19.90 13.03 3.12
N LEU A 186 19.12 13.51 2.15
CA LEU A 186 19.25 13.17 0.73
C LEU A 186 19.81 14.29 -0.15
N ASP A 187 20.06 15.49 0.38
CA ASP A 187 20.47 16.64 -0.41
C ASP A 187 21.80 16.38 -1.13
N GLY A 188 21.81 16.58 -2.45
CA GLY A 188 22.96 16.29 -3.32
C GLY A 188 23.25 14.80 -3.56
N ARG A 189 22.48 13.89 -2.95
CA ARG A 189 22.66 12.43 -3.07
C ARG A 189 21.85 11.85 -4.22
N THR A 190 22.29 10.70 -4.72
CA THR A 190 21.49 9.89 -5.65
C THR A 190 20.54 9.01 -4.84
N ALA A 191 19.25 9.05 -5.16
CA ALA A 191 18.22 8.31 -4.44
C ALA A 191 17.17 7.73 -5.39
N THR A 192 16.49 6.68 -4.95
CA THR A 192 15.28 6.16 -5.61
C THR A 192 14.12 6.09 -4.62
N SER A 193 12.91 5.81 -5.13
CA SER A 193 11.68 5.70 -4.36
C SER A 193 10.62 5.00 -5.20
N ASN A 194 9.46 4.71 -4.61
CA ASN A 194 8.29 4.21 -5.32
C ASN A 194 7.99 5.05 -6.58
N TRP A 195 7.85 4.37 -7.73
CA TRP A 195 7.67 5.00 -9.03
C TRP A 195 6.41 5.88 -9.15
N LEU A 196 5.37 5.64 -8.34
CA LEU A 196 4.19 6.52 -8.25
C LEU A 196 4.48 7.82 -7.49
N GLY A 197 5.31 7.75 -6.44
CA GLY A 197 5.70 8.90 -5.62
C GLY A 197 6.83 9.74 -6.24
N LEU A 198 7.68 9.12 -7.07
CA LEU A 198 8.92 9.72 -7.57
C LEU A 198 8.70 11.03 -8.35
N ILE A 199 7.57 11.21 -9.04
CA ILE A 199 7.25 12.48 -9.73
C ILE A 199 7.01 13.61 -8.73
N GLY A 200 6.31 13.32 -7.62
CA GLY A 200 6.07 14.29 -6.56
C GLY A 200 7.38 14.63 -5.84
N LEU A 201 8.15 13.61 -5.47
CA LEU A 201 9.43 13.77 -4.79
C LEU A 201 10.43 14.63 -5.58
N ARG A 202 10.53 14.43 -6.91
CA ARG A 202 11.36 15.28 -7.78
C ARG A 202 10.98 16.75 -7.77
N ARG A 203 9.69 17.06 -7.55
CA ARG A 203 9.20 18.45 -7.49
C ARG A 203 9.45 19.06 -6.12
N SER A 204 9.24 18.29 -5.06
CA SER A 204 9.40 18.75 -3.68
C SER A 204 10.87 18.88 -3.26
N TYR A 205 11.73 17.98 -3.74
CA TYR A 205 13.14 17.91 -3.35
C TYR A 205 14.03 17.92 -4.63
N PRO A 206 14.20 19.09 -5.27
CA PRO A 206 14.96 19.21 -6.52
C PRO A 206 16.47 19.00 -6.34
N ASP A 207 16.99 19.15 -5.12
CA ASP A 207 18.41 18.98 -4.80
C ASP A 207 18.83 17.50 -4.66
N VAL A 208 17.87 16.58 -4.66
CA VAL A 208 18.10 15.12 -4.66
C VAL A 208 18.15 14.61 -6.10
N ASN A 209 19.18 13.83 -6.43
CA ASN A 209 19.33 13.19 -7.73
C ASN A 209 18.46 11.90 -7.83
N TRP A 210 17.16 12.08 -8.09
CA TRP A 210 16.19 10.99 -8.17
C TRP A 210 16.31 10.12 -9.42
N VAL A 211 16.69 8.85 -9.25
CA VAL A 211 16.75 7.83 -10.31
C VAL A 211 15.55 6.88 -10.24
N ALA A 212 15.03 6.48 -11.40
CA ALA A 212 13.95 5.49 -11.51
C ALA A 212 14.49 4.14 -12.00
N GLY A 213 13.70 3.07 -11.85
CA GLY A 213 14.06 1.75 -12.37
C GLY A 213 15.21 1.10 -11.60
N GLN A 214 15.25 1.32 -10.29
CA GLN A 214 16.20 0.71 -9.37
C GLN A 214 15.43 0.08 -8.22
N ARG A 215 15.78 -1.15 -7.82
CA ARG A 215 15.29 -1.74 -6.58
C ARG A 215 15.81 -0.97 -5.39
N PHE A 216 17.09 -0.65 -5.41
CA PHE A 216 17.68 0.22 -4.41
C PHE A 216 18.86 0.99 -4.98
N VAL A 217 19.18 2.09 -4.30
CA VAL A 217 20.38 2.89 -4.50
C VAL A 217 21.10 2.92 -3.16
N ASP A 218 22.33 2.42 -3.14
CA ASP A 218 23.22 2.40 -1.97
C ASP A 218 24.32 3.45 -2.17
N THR A 219 24.34 4.46 -1.31
CA THR A 219 25.34 5.56 -1.33
C THR A 219 26.35 5.47 -0.19
N GLY A 220 26.40 4.33 0.53
CA GLY A 220 27.29 4.12 1.66
C GLY A 220 26.53 4.15 2.97
N ASP A 221 26.34 5.31 3.55
CA ASP A 221 25.59 5.57 4.80
C ASP A 221 24.07 5.61 4.59
N VAL A 222 23.60 5.83 3.35
CA VAL A 222 22.17 5.84 3.01
C VAL A 222 21.84 4.86 1.88
N ILE A 223 20.80 4.05 2.10
CA ILE A 223 20.17 3.17 1.11
C ILE A 223 18.73 3.64 0.89
N THR A 224 18.35 3.90 -0.35
CA THR A 224 16.93 4.18 -0.68
C THR A 224 16.41 3.06 -1.57
N THR A 225 15.18 2.61 -1.35
CA THR A 225 14.57 1.53 -2.13
C THR A 225 13.39 1.99 -2.96
N GLY A 226 13.04 1.22 -3.99
CA GLY A 226 11.91 1.44 -4.89
C GLY A 226 10.56 1.23 -4.21
N ALA A 227 9.62 0.56 -4.87
CA ALA A 227 8.34 0.21 -4.25
C ALA A 227 8.49 -0.90 -3.19
N VAL A 228 7.40 -1.18 -2.49
CA VAL A 228 7.25 -2.09 -1.35
C VAL A 228 8.23 -3.27 -1.30
N LEU A 229 8.23 -4.16 -2.31
CA LEU A 229 9.06 -5.38 -2.24
C LEU A 229 10.52 -5.14 -2.56
N SER A 230 10.88 -4.03 -3.18
CA SER A 230 12.28 -3.59 -3.25
C SER A 230 12.86 -3.27 -1.87
N GLY A 231 12.02 -3.06 -0.85
CA GLY A 231 12.43 -3.03 0.56
C GLY A 231 13.07 -4.34 1.03
N ILE A 232 12.64 -5.51 0.52
CA ILE A 232 13.28 -6.80 0.79
C ILE A 232 14.69 -6.81 0.22
N ASP A 233 14.87 -6.36 -1.03
CA ASP A 233 16.19 -6.29 -1.65
C ASP A 233 17.12 -5.31 -0.91
N GLY A 234 16.60 -4.18 -0.42
CA GLY A 234 17.36 -3.25 0.44
C GLY A 234 17.77 -3.87 1.78
N ALA A 235 16.86 -4.57 2.46
CA ALA A 235 17.17 -5.23 3.73
C ALA A 235 18.19 -6.38 3.54
N LEU A 236 18.08 -7.13 2.44
CA LEU A 236 19.07 -8.14 2.06
C LEU A 236 20.42 -7.51 1.73
N ARG A 237 20.45 -6.32 1.10
CA ARG A 237 21.69 -5.57 0.87
C ARG A 237 22.35 -5.12 2.19
N VAL A 238 21.57 -4.63 3.14
CA VAL A 238 22.09 -4.30 4.49
C VAL A 238 22.63 -5.56 5.18
N THR A 239 21.88 -6.66 5.12
CA THR A 239 22.28 -7.95 5.68
C THR A 239 23.58 -8.45 5.05
N GLU A 240 23.72 -8.35 3.72
CA GLU A 240 24.94 -8.70 3.00
C GLU A 240 26.15 -7.89 3.49
N ARG A 241 25.98 -6.59 3.72
CA ARG A 241 27.05 -5.71 4.18
C ARG A 241 27.51 -6.00 5.60
N LEU A 242 26.57 -6.30 6.50
CA LEU A 242 26.84 -6.41 7.93
C LEU A 242 27.05 -7.85 8.41
N ALA A 243 26.42 -8.83 7.76
CA ALA A 243 26.45 -10.24 8.14
C ALA A 243 26.99 -11.16 7.02
N GLY A 244 27.28 -10.62 5.84
CA GLY A 244 27.87 -11.34 4.71
C GLY A 244 26.85 -11.91 3.71
N ALA A 245 27.32 -12.16 2.49
CA ALA A 245 26.48 -12.63 1.38
C ALA A 245 25.83 -13.99 1.63
N ASP A 246 26.50 -14.90 2.36
CA ASP A 246 25.95 -16.22 2.67
C ASP A 246 24.72 -16.13 3.59
N VAL A 247 24.72 -15.21 4.55
CA VAL A 247 23.57 -14.95 5.43
C VAL A 247 22.43 -14.36 4.61
N ALA A 248 22.71 -13.35 3.78
CA ALA A 248 21.68 -12.75 2.93
C ALA A 248 21.07 -13.76 1.94
N ALA A 249 21.90 -14.61 1.30
CA ALA A 249 21.43 -15.65 0.39
C ALA A 249 20.54 -16.67 1.11
N ARG A 250 20.96 -17.14 2.30
CA ARG A 250 20.15 -18.04 3.13
C ARG A 250 18.80 -17.43 3.46
N VAL A 251 18.77 -16.18 3.92
CA VAL A 251 17.50 -15.49 4.26
C VAL A 251 16.62 -15.34 3.03
N ALA A 252 17.18 -14.96 1.88
CA ALA A 252 16.42 -14.87 0.62
C ALA A 252 15.78 -16.22 0.22
N ASP A 253 16.52 -17.32 0.39
CA ASP A 253 16.01 -18.67 0.12
C ASP A 253 14.92 -19.07 1.12
N GLU A 254 15.09 -18.78 2.42
CA GLU A 254 14.12 -19.07 3.48
C GLU A 254 12.78 -18.33 3.29
N ILE A 255 12.80 -17.12 2.75
CA ILE A 255 11.58 -16.37 2.42
C ILE A 255 11.10 -16.61 0.98
N HIS A 256 11.76 -17.49 0.22
CA HIS A 256 11.47 -17.76 -1.20
C HIS A 256 11.54 -16.53 -2.12
N TRP A 257 12.42 -15.57 -1.80
CA TRP A 257 12.65 -14.37 -2.59
C TRP A 257 13.65 -14.61 -3.72
N ASN A 258 13.11 -14.94 -4.90
CA ASN A 258 13.91 -15.19 -6.11
C ASN A 258 14.60 -13.95 -6.70
N GLY A 259 14.33 -12.76 -6.15
CA GLY A 259 14.87 -11.50 -6.63
C GLY A 259 16.34 -11.29 -6.29
N TYR A 260 16.83 -11.89 -5.21
CA TYR A 260 18.15 -11.56 -4.67
C TYR A 260 19.30 -12.18 -5.46
N ARG A 261 20.33 -11.38 -5.71
CA ARG A 261 21.60 -11.77 -6.32
C ARG A 261 22.71 -11.01 -5.59
N PRO A 262 23.62 -11.70 -4.86
CA PRO A 262 24.73 -11.03 -4.18
C PRO A 262 25.55 -10.17 -5.14
N GLY A 263 25.76 -8.89 -4.81
CA GLY A 263 26.43 -7.92 -5.69
C GLY A 263 25.79 -7.77 -7.09
N GLY A 264 24.57 -8.25 -7.28
CA GLY A 264 23.87 -8.26 -8.57
C GLY A 264 23.33 -6.90 -8.98
N PRO A 265 22.80 -6.78 -10.21
CA PRO A 265 22.25 -5.53 -10.70
C PRO A 265 21.00 -5.14 -9.90
N THR A 266 20.94 -3.88 -9.53
CA THR A 266 19.77 -3.26 -8.87
C THR A 266 18.71 -2.80 -9.87
N ALA A 267 19.05 -2.72 -11.15
CA ALA A 267 18.19 -2.17 -12.19
C ALA A 267 16.96 -3.06 -12.44
N ILE A 268 15.80 -2.41 -12.53
CA ILE A 268 14.52 -3.01 -12.92
C ILE A 268 13.88 -2.16 -14.02
N PRO A 269 12.97 -2.72 -14.83
CA PRO A 269 12.21 -1.93 -15.78
C PRO A 269 11.50 -0.77 -15.08
N ALA A 270 11.82 0.47 -15.49
CA ALA A 270 11.20 1.66 -14.90
C ALA A 270 9.69 1.64 -15.15
N ALA A 271 8.91 1.48 -14.08
CA ALA A 271 7.46 1.49 -14.15
C ALA A 271 6.94 2.92 -14.39
N SER A 272 5.91 3.02 -15.23
CA SER A 272 5.20 4.27 -15.51
C SER A 272 3.72 4.00 -15.77
N PRO A 273 2.81 4.93 -15.51
CA PRO A 273 1.38 4.74 -15.78
C PRO A 273 1.11 4.40 -17.25
N ARG A 274 0.28 3.39 -17.50
CA ARG A 274 -0.18 2.91 -18.81
C ARG A 274 -1.71 2.81 -18.84
N PRO A 275 -2.36 2.79 -20.01
CA PRO A 275 -3.82 2.71 -20.09
C PRO A 275 -4.48 1.56 -19.28
N PRO A 276 -3.93 0.33 -19.20
CA PRO A 276 -4.49 -0.72 -18.35
C PRO A 276 -4.52 -0.39 -16.85
N ASP A 277 -3.65 0.52 -16.40
CA ASP A 277 -3.54 0.92 -15.00
C ASP A 277 -4.70 1.83 -14.57
N LEU A 278 -5.55 2.28 -15.51
CA LEU A 278 -6.81 2.96 -15.19
C LEU A 278 -7.71 2.12 -14.29
N VAL A 279 -7.48 0.80 -14.20
CA VAL A 279 -8.13 -0.10 -13.25
C VAL A 279 -8.07 0.44 -11.82
N ALA A 280 -6.95 1.03 -11.40
CA ALA A 280 -6.77 1.58 -10.05
C ALA A 280 -7.73 2.77 -9.79
N LEU A 281 -7.89 3.65 -10.78
CA LEU A 281 -8.80 4.79 -10.69
C LEU A 281 -10.27 4.34 -10.77
N ILE A 282 -10.57 3.37 -11.62
CA ILE A 282 -11.92 2.79 -11.74
C ILE A 282 -12.32 2.12 -10.42
N ASP A 283 -11.42 1.34 -9.82
CA ASP A 283 -11.66 0.69 -8.54
C ASP A 283 -11.80 1.69 -7.39
N ALA A 284 -10.93 2.71 -7.35
CA ALA A 284 -11.03 3.78 -6.37
C ALA A 284 -12.36 4.55 -6.48
N ALA A 285 -12.80 4.85 -7.70
CA ALA A 285 -13.97 5.71 -7.94
C ALA A 285 -15.32 4.97 -7.90
N PHE A 286 -15.37 3.75 -8.44
CA PHE A 286 -16.63 3.10 -8.81
C PHE A 286 -16.82 1.69 -8.24
N ARG A 287 -15.82 1.11 -7.57
CA ARG A 287 -15.99 -0.14 -6.80
C ARG A 287 -16.63 0.18 -5.46
N TRP A 288 -17.95 0.28 -5.45
CA TRP A 288 -18.76 0.58 -4.27
C TRP A 288 -19.12 -0.67 -3.46
N ASP A 289 -19.06 -1.84 -4.08
CA ASP A 289 -19.38 -3.16 -3.54
C ASP A 289 -18.17 -3.84 -2.88
N ARG A 290 -17.36 -3.09 -2.14
CA ARG A 290 -16.17 -3.65 -1.49
C ARG A 290 -16.60 -4.61 -0.38
N PRO A 291 -16.25 -5.91 -0.48
CA PRO A 291 -16.56 -6.84 0.59
C PRO A 291 -15.69 -6.53 1.81
N THR A 292 -16.19 -6.96 2.96
CA THR A 292 -15.47 -6.93 4.23
C THR A 292 -14.86 -8.30 4.46
N ASP A 293 -13.56 -8.42 4.20
CA ASP A 293 -12.82 -9.68 4.35
C ASP A 293 -12.11 -9.67 5.73
N ALA A 294 -12.30 -10.72 6.53
CA ALA A 294 -11.64 -10.85 7.83
C ALA A 294 -10.27 -11.53 7.67
N VAL A 295 -9.20 -10.93 8.20
CA VAL A 295 -7.87 -11.55 8.24
C VAL A 295 -7.69 -12.22 9.58
N LEU A 296 -7.69 -13.56 9.59
CA LEU A 296 -7.54 -14.36 10.79
C LEU A 296 -6.07 -14.35 11.24
N LEU A 297 -5.82 -13.75 12.40
CA LEU A 297 -4.52 -13.70 13.02
C LEU A 297 -4.29 -14.96 13.87
N THR A 298 -3.11 -15.54 13.74
CA THR A 298 -2.67 -16.72 14.50
C THR A 298 -1.25 -16.48 15.02
N ASN A 299 -0.90 -17.10 16.15
CA ASN A 299 0.48 -17.07 16.67
C ASN A 299 1.47 -17.73 15.69
N ASP A 300 2.74 -17.34 15.82
CA ASP A 300 3.89 -17.83 15.06
C ASP A 300 3.77 -17.64 13.53
N ILE A 301 2.99 -16.65 13.10
CA ILE A 301 2.86 -16.27 11.70
C ILE A 301 4.02 -15.38 11.25
N GLY A 302 4.53 -15.57 10.03
CA GLY A 302 5.56 -14.70 9.46
C GLY A 302 5.05 -13.29 9.18
N GLU A 303 5.90 -12.29 9.35
CA GLU A 303 5.54 -10.88 9.18
C GLU A 303 5.30 -10.53 7.70
N ILE A 304 6.04 -11.13 6.75
CA ILE A 304 5.79 -11.03 5.30
C ILE A 304 4.50 -11.77 4.92
N GLU A 305 4.18 -12.90 5.56
CA GLU A 305 2.91 -13.61 5.35
C GLU A 305 1.73 -12.74 5.77
N LEU A 306 1.82 -12.06 6.92
CA LEU A 306 0.86 -11.05 7.35
C LEU A 306 0.79 -9.90 6.34
N ALA A 307 1.91 -9.30 5.95
CA ALA A 307 1.93 -8.22 4.96
C ALA A 307 1.25 -8.62 3.64
N GLY A 308 1.46 -9.87 3.20
CA GLY A 308 0.83 -10.47 2.03
C GLY A 308 -0.69 -10.59 2.11
N ALA A 309 -1.28 -10.68 3.31
CA ALA A 309 -2.73 -10.68 3.50
C ALA A 309 -3.36 -9.28 3.48
N PHE A 310 -2.60 -8.24 3.83
CA PHE A 310 -3.13 -6.88 3.94
C PHE A 310 -2.89 -6.07 2.66
N ARG A 311 -1.64 -6.03 2.20
CA ARG A 311 -1.19 -5.10 1.17
C ARG A 311 -1.87 -5.29 -0.21
N PRO A 312 -2.06 -6.51 -0.73
CA PRO A 312 -2.66 -6.72 -2.06
C PRO A 312 -4.13 -6.29 -2.17
N TYR A 313 -4.89 -6.36 -1.08
CA TYR A 313 -6.34 -6.14 -1.11
C TYR A 313 -6.75 -4.70 -0.80
N THR A 314 -5.84 -3.88 -0.29
CA THR A 314 -6.15 -2.55 0.25
C THR A 314 -5.51 -1.46 -0.59
N GLU A 315 -4.25 -1.12 -0.31
CA GLU A 315 -3.55 -0.01 -0.93
C GLU A 315 -3.47 -0.15 -2.46
N LEU A 316 -3.94 0.89 -3.17
CA LEU A 316 -3.97 1.03 -4.62
C LEU A 316 -4.85 0.03 -5.41
N SER A 317 -5.32 -1.07 -4.81
CA SER A 317 -6.30 -1.99 -5.44
C SER A 317 -7.72 -1.74 -4.99
N TYR A 318 -7.90 -1.29 -3.73
CA TYR A 318 -9.20 -1.05 -3.09
C TYR A 318 -10.15 -2.25 -3.22
N ALA A 319 -9.59 -3.45 -3.27
CA ALA A 319 -10.35 -4.66 -3.51
C ALA A 319 -11.27 -4.97 -2.33
N ALA A 320 -10.76 -4.92 -1.10
CA ALA A 320 -11.52 -5.26 0.09
C ALA A 320 -11.41 -4.17 1.17
N GLN A 321 -12.39 -4.14 2.06
CA GLN A 321 -12.18 -3.63 3.41
C GLN A 321 -11.70 -4.81 4.26
N LEU A 322 -10.58 -4.63 4.96
CA LEU A 322 -10.03 -5.69 5.80
C LEU A 322 -10.32 -5.43 7.27
N ARG A 323 -10.49 -6.50 8.04
CA ARG A 323 -10.57 -6.46 9.49
C ARG A 323 -9.68 -7.54 10.09
N SER A 324 -8.71 -7.16 10.90
CA SER A 324 -7.90 -8.09 11.67
C SER A 324 -8.75 -8.72 12.78
N VAL A 325 -8.76 -10.06 12.83
CA VAL A 325 -9.55 -10.82 13.81
C VAL A 325 -8.71 -11.93 14.43
N SER A 326 -8.92 -12.22 15.71
CA SER A 326 -8.49 -13.48 16.32
C SER A 326 -9.72 -14.21 16.86
N VAL A 327 -9.56 -15.48 17.25
CA VAL A 327 -10.69 -16.28 17.74
C VAL A 327 -11.27 -15.71 19.04
N ASP A 328 -10.42 -15.15 19.90
CA ASP A 328 -10.73 -14.72 21.27
C ASP A 328 -10.44 -13.23 21.55
N ALA A 329 -10.10 -12.45 20.51
CA ALA A 329 -9.57 -11.08 20.60
C ALA A 329 -8.26 -10.94 21.38
N ALA A 330 -7.55 -12.04 21.70
CA ALA A 330 -6.23 -11.93 22.30
C ALA A 330 -5.21 -11.41 21.26
N PRO A 331 -4.24 -10.57 21.69
CA PRO A 331 -3.06 -10.28 20.88
C PRO A 331 -2.33 -11.56 20.48
N ILE A 332 -1.71 -11.52 19.31
CA ILE A 332 -0.88 -12.62 18.80
C ILE A 332 0.58 -12.19 18.74
N ARG A 333 1.47 -13.18 18.86
CA ARG A 333 2.91 -13.00 18.62
C ARG A 333 3.27 -13.61 17.26
N SER A 334 3.97 -12.83 16.44
CA SER A 334 4.50 -13.30 15.16
C SER A 334 5.71 -14.22 15.36
N ALA A 335 6.15 -14.85 14.27
CA ALA A 335 7.25 -15.80 14.27
C ALA A 335 8.56 -15.23 14.83
N HIS A 336 8.77 -13.92 14.70
CA HIS A 336 9.99 -13.25 15.16
C HIS A 336 9.78 -12.25 16.30
N GLY A 337 8.59 -12.27 16.93
CA GLY A 337 8.40 -11.63 18.24
C GLY A 337 7.56 -10.35 18.26
N LEU A 338 7.09 -9.85 17.11
CA LEU A 338 6.17 -8.71 17.09
C LEU A 338 4.82 -9.09 17.69
N THR A 339 4.19 -8.10 18.33
CA THR A 339 2.85 -8.26 18.91
C THR A 339 1.83 -7.51 18.07
N PHE A 340 0.79 -8.21 17.62
CA PHE A 340 -0.31 -7.63 16.87
C PHE A 340 -1.62 -7.72 17.65
N VAL A 341 -2.40 -6.66 17.57
CA VAL A 341 -3.68 -6.54 18.26
C VAL A 341 -4.82 -6.72 17.25
N PRO A 342 -5.67 -7.75 17.40
CA PRO A 342 -6.85 -7.90 16.56
C PRO A 342 -7.86 -6.77 16.85
N ARG A 343 -8.50 -6.23 15.82
CA ARG A 343 -9.53 -5.19 15.97
C ARG A 343 -10.87 -5.72 16.47
N SER A 344 -11.09 -7.04 16.41
CA SER A 344 -12.27 -7.71 16.96
C SER A 344 -12.05 -9.21 17.13
N ASP A 345 -12.80 -9.84 18.02
CA ASP A 345 -12.92 -11.30 18.05
C ASP A 345 -13.78 -11.82 16.88
N TRP A 346 -13.60 -13.09 16.54
CA TRP A 346 -14.35 -13.73 15.46
C TRP A 346 -15.87 -13.72 15.70
N GLN A 347 -16.32 -13.94 16.95
CA GLN A 347 -17.75 -14.02 17.27
C GLN A 347 -18.44 -12.69 16.93
N SER A 348 -17.83 -11.56 17.27
CA SER A 348 -18.31 -10.21 16.96
C SER A 348 -18.20 -9.85 15.47
N ALA A 349 -17.12 -10.29 14.80
CA ALA A 349 -16.87 -9.96 13.40
C ALA A 349 -17.71 -10.78 12.39
N SER A 350 -18.05 -12.03 12.75
CA SER A 350 -18.65 -13.00 11.83
C SER A 350 -19.94 -12.54 11.14
N ALA A 351 -20.76 -11.71 11.81
CA ALA A 351 -22.02 -11.22 11.24
C ALA A 351 -21.85 -10.21 10.09
N HIS A 352 -20.66 -9.63 9.93
CA HIS A 352 -20.36 -8.57 8.96
C HIS A 352 -19.14 -8.91 8.09
N THR A 353 -18.85 -10.20 7.95
CA THR A 353 -17.72 -10.71 7.17
C THR A 353 -18.25 -11.40 5.92
N ASP A 354 -17.61 -11.18 4.78
CA ASP A 354 -17.95 -11.84 3.51
C ASP A 354 -17.12 -13.10 3.27
N ARG A 355 -15.86 -13.08 3.72
CA ARG A 355 -14.87 -14.18 3.60
C ARG A 355 -13.85 -14.12 4.73
N ILE A 356 -13.18 -15.25 4.99
CA ILE A 356 -12.02 -15.32 5.88
C ILE A 356 -10.75 -15.49 5.04
N LEU A 357 -9.77 -14.60 5.24
CA LEU A 357 -8.41 -14.73 4.75
C LEU A 357 -7.54 -15.32 5.86
N VAL A 358 -6.87 -16.44 5.58
CA VAL A 358 -5.95 -17.10 6.52
C VAL A 358 -4.54 -17.05 5.93
N PRO A 359 -3.72 -16.06 6.35
CA PRO A 359 -2.30 -16.06 6.05
C PRO A 359 -1.54 -17.06 6.92
N GLY A 360 -0.33 -17.41 6.48
CA GLY A 360 0.59 -18.25 7.24
C GLY A 360 0.56 -19.71 6.82
N VAL A 361 1.73 -20.27 6.49
CA VAL A 361 1.88 -21.68 6.12
C VAL A 361 1.37 -22.61 7.23
N LYS A 362 1.69 -22.30 8.49
CA LYS A 362 1.22 -23.10 9.65
C LYS A 362 -0.29 -23.07 9.80
N ALA A 363 -0.90 -21.89 9.67
CA ALA A 363 -2.35 -21.71 9.77
C ALA A 363 -3.09 -22.38 8.60
N ALA A 364 -2.50 -22.37 7.40
CA ALA A 364 -3.01 -23.10 6.25
C ALA A 364 -2.95 -24.61 6.44
N ALA A 365 -1.80 -25.14 6.87
CA ALA A 365 -1.60 -26.57 7.09
C ALA A 365 -2.53 -27.14 8.17
N SER A 366 -2.70 -26.40 9.27
CA SER A 366 -3.60 -26.77 10.39
C SER A 366 -5.08 -26.49 10.12
N ARG A 367 -5.41 -25.82 9.00
CA ARG A 367 -6.76 -25.33 8.71
C ARG A 367 -7.31 -24.51 9.88
N ALA A 368 -6.60 -23.47 10.30
CA ALA A 368 -6.89 -22.69 11.50
C ALA A 368 -8.32 -22.09 11.57
N ALA A 369 -9.00 -21.91 10.43
CA ALA A 369 -10.39 -21.45 10.38
C ALA A 369 -11.43 -22.60 10.40
N ALA A 370 -11.00 -23.86 10.47
CA ALA A 370 -11.89 -25.01 10.52
C ALA A 370 -12.79 -24.94 11.76
N GLY A 371 -14.10 -25.04 11.55
CA GLY A 371 -15.09 -24.95 12.63
C GLY A 371 -15.62 -23.54 12.91
N LEU A 372 -15.02 -22.49 12.33
CA LEU A 372 -15.62 -21.17 12.33
C LEU A 372 -16.89 -21.16 11.46
N ARG A 373 -17.92 -20.43 11.89
CA ARG A 373 -19.06 -20.10 11.01
C ARG A 373 -18.49 -19.43 9.74
N GLU A 374 -19.06 -19.70 8.57
CA GLU A 374 -18.53 -19.24 7.27
C GLU A 374 -17.22 -19.88 6.77
N ALA A 375 -16.71 -20.95 7.38
CA ALA A 375 -15.53 -21.69 6.88
C ALA A 375 -15.63 -22.13 5.39
N SER A 376 -16.85 -22.18 4.83
CA SER A 376 -17.07 -22.44 3.40
C SER A 376 -16.54 -21.35 2.46
N ARG A 377 -16.20 -20.16 2.98
CA ARG A 377 -15.68 -19.01 2.22
C ARG A 377 -14.28 -18.59 2.72
N THR A 378 -13.49 -19.55 3.15
CA THR A 378 -12.10 -19.31 3.57
C THR A 378 -11.14 -19.38 2.39
N ALA A 379 -10.25 -18.40 2.29
CA ALA A 379 -9.07 -18.44 1.42
C ALA A 379 -7.82 -18.60 2.29
N TYR A 380 -7.13 -19.73 2.11
CA TYR A 380 -5.82 -19.96 2.71
C TYR A 380 -4.76 -19.41 1.74
N LEU A 381 -4.02 -18.39 2.17
CA LEU A 381 -3.17 -17.61 1.26
C LEU A 381 -1.78 -18.25 1.07
N ASN A 382 -1.34 -19.10 1.99
CA ASN A 382 0.00 -19.69 1.98
C ASN A 382 -0.09 -21.23 2.07
N GLU A 383 -0.85 -21.86 1.17
CA GLU A 383 -1.00 -23.34 1.14
C GLU A 383 0.27 -24.06 0.65
N ASP A 384 1.00 -23.47 -0.29
CA ASP A 384 2.32 -23.98 -0.71
C ASP A 384 3.41 -23.29 0.10
N ALA A 385 4.11 -24.07 0.91
CA ALA A 385 5.19 -23.58 1.76
C ALA A 385 6.42 -23.14 0.98
N ASN A 386 6.53 -23.45 -0.32
CA ASN A 386 7.68 -23.08 -1.16
C ASN A 386 7.42 -21.84 -2.03
N GLU A 387 6.23 -21.23 -1.92
CA GLU A 387 5.88 -20.00 -2.63
C GLU A 387 6.27 -18.77 -1.81
N PHE A 388 6.48 -17.65 -2.50
CA PHE A 388 6.67 -16.38 -1.81
C PHE A 388 5.35 -15.98 -1.14
N ALA A 389 5.42 -15.40 0.05
CA ALA A 389 4.27 -15.11 0.90
C ALA A 389 3.10 -14.33 0.23
N PHE A 390 3.39 -13.54 -0.80
CA PHE A 390 2.39 -12.76 -1.55
C PHE A 390 1.75 -13.53 -2.71
N ASP A 391 2.31 -14.65 -3.17
CA ASP A 391 1.87 -15.38 -4.37
C ASP A 391 0.39 -15.76 -4.28
N GLY A 392 -0.01 -16.39 -3.17
CA GLY A 392 -1.39 -16.84 -3.00
C GLY A 392 -2.40 -15.70 -2.86
N ALA A 393 -2.02 -14.58 -2.24
CA ALA A 393 -2.87 -13.38 -2.14
C ALA A 393 -3.11 -12.73 -3.51
N VAL A 394 -2.06 -12.59 -4.32
CA VAL A 394 -2.18 -12.08 -5.69
C VAL A 394 -3.01 -13.03 -6.56
N ARG A 395 -2.80 -14.35 -6.43
CA ARG A 395 -3.57 -15.38 -7.15
C ARG A 395 -5.04 -15.34 -6.76
N ASP A 396 -5.35 -15.24 -5.47
CA ASP A 396 -6.71 -15.12 -4.97
C ASP A 396 -7.38 -13.83 -5.45
N LEU A 397 -6.66 -12.70 -5.44
CA LEU A 397 -7.14 -11.43 -5.97
C LEU A 397 -7.50 -11.55 -7.46
N ALA A 398 -6.63 -12.15 -8.27
CA ALA A 398 -6.87 -12.35 -9.70
C ALA A 398 -8.09 -13.24 -9.98
N ARG A 399 -8.25 -14.29 -9.17
CA ARG A 399 -9.34 -15.27 -9.29
C ARG A 399 -10.68 -14.68 -8.85
N THR A 400 -10.70 -13.99 -7.72
CA THR A 400 -11.95 -13.57 -7.07
C THR A 400 -12.39 -12.17 -7.47
N ARG A 401 -11.48 -11.31 -7.93
CA ARG A 401 -11.78 -9.95 -8.40
C ARG A 401 -11.63 -9.88 -9.91
N ASP A 402 -10.41 -9.67 -10.37
CA ASP A 402 -10.06 -9.64 -11.78
C ASP A 402 -8.54 -9.58 -11.98
N ARG A 403 -8.10 -9.98 -13.17
CA ARG A 403 -6.67 -10.03 -13.55
C ARG A 403 -6.05 -8.65 -13.72
N ALA A 404 -6.82 -7.61 -14.02
CA ALA A 404 -6.30 -6.27 -14.24
C ALA A 404 -5.87 -5.63 -12.91
N SER A 405 -6.70 -5.73 -11.88
CA SER A 405 -6.36 -5.26 -10.52
C SER A 405 -5.20 -6.06 -9.94
N ALA A 406 -5.14 -7.38 -10.17
CA ALA A 406 -3.99 -8.19 -9.75
C ALA A 406 -2.68 -7.80 -10.46
N ALA A 407 -2.72 -7.56 -11.78
CA ALA A 407 -1.57 -7.08 -12.54
C ALA A 407 -1.12 -5.68 -12.05
N TRP A 408 -2.07 -4.82 -11.72
CA TRP A 408 -1.80 -3.52 -11.12
C TRP A 408 -1.13 -3.64 -9.76
N VAL A 409 -1.64 -4.49 -8.87
CA VAL A 409 -1.03 -4.77 -7.55
C VAL A 409 0.41 -5.23 -7.72
N VAL A 410 0.63 -6.24 -8.55
CA VAL A 410 1.95 -6.79 -8.84
C VAL A 410 2.92 -5.72 -9.36
N LYS A 411 2.46 -4.86 -10.27
CA LYS A 411 3.25 -3.73 -10.76
C LYS A 411 3.52 -2.71 -9.65
N SER A 412 2.54 -2.39 -8.81
CA SER A 412 2.69 -1.43 -7.71
C SER A 412 3.62 -1.92 -6.61
N LEU A 413 3.74 -3.24 -6.43
CA LEU A 413 4.62 -3.90 -5.47
C LEU A 413 6.06 -4.05 -5.97
N GLU A 414 6.34 -3.85 -7.26
CA GLU A 414 7.59 -4.26 -7.93
C GLU A 414 7.87 -5.77 -7.78
N TYR A 415 6.82 -6.58 -7.92
CA TYR A 415 6.88 -8.03 -7.74
C TYR A 415 7.86 -8.73 -8.69
N ALA A 416 8.72 -9.60 -8.14
CA ALA A 416 9.74 -10.32 -8.89
C ALA A 416 9.28 -11.68 -9.48
N GLY A 417 8.08 -12.17 -9.13
CA GLY A 417 7.58 -13.49 -9.51
C GLY A 417 6.90 -13.59 -10.89
N PRO A 418 6.69 -14.82 -11.42
CA PRO A 418 6.06 -15.06 -12.71
C PRO A 418 4.59 -14.60 -12.75
N GLN A 419 4.26 -13.74 -13.73
CA GLN A 419 2.95 -13.09 -13.80
C GLN A 419 1.97 -13.83 -14.73
N ARG A 420 1.51 -15.01 -14.30
CA ARG A 420 0.46 -15.75 -15.03
C ARG A 420 -0.73 -16.01 -14.13
N PHE A 421 -1.79 -15.24 -14.35
CA PHE A 421 -3.06 -15.43 -13.65
C PHE A 421 -4.01 -16.32 -14.46
N GLU A 422 -4.42 -17.43 -13.85
CA GLU A 422 -5.44 -18.33 -14.38
C GLU A 422 -6.79 -18.08 -13.69
N GLY A 423 -7.91 -18.27 -14.42
CA GLY A 423 -9.25 -17.98 -13.90
C GLY A 423 -9.57 -16.49 -13.72
N GLY A 424 -10.74 -16.17 -13.17
CA GLY A 424 -11.17 -14.78 -12.90
C GLY A 424 -11.57 -13.93 -14.13
N SER A 425 -12.25 -12.81 -13.87
CA SER A 425 -12.56 -11.81 -14.91
C SER A 425 -11.28 -11.15 -15.42
N ARG A 426 -11.27 -10.70 -16.69
CA ARG A 426 -10.13 -9.95 -17.24
C ARG A 426 -10.06 -8.49 -16.78
N TRP A 427 -11.18 -7.94 -16.31
CA TRP A 427 -11.36 -6.52 -16.02
C TRP A 427 -12.48 -6.31 -15.00
N PRO A 428 -12.49 -5.22 -14.20
CA PRO A 428 -13.59 -4.88 -13.30
C PRO A 428 -14.78 -4.32 -14.07
N TRP A 429 -15.50 -5.19 -14.76
CA TRP A 429 -16.63 -4.81 -15.62
C TRP A 429 -17.74 -4.11 -14.85
N LEU A 430 -18.07 -4.59 -13.65
CA LEU A 430 -19.13 -3.98 -12.83
C LEU A 430 -18.82 -2.52 -12.50
N ALA A 431 -17.65 -2.23 -11.92
CA ALA A 431 -17.22 -0.87 -11.61
C ALA A 431 -17.14 0.01 -12.88
N SER A 432 -16.67 -0.56 -14.00
CA SER A 432 -16.64 0.16 -15.28
C SER A 432 -18.04 0.52 -15.79
N PHE A 433 -19.02 -0.39 -15.63
CA PHE A 433 -20.41 -0.14 -15.99
C PHE A 433 -21.07 0.91 -15.09
N VAL A 434 -20.71 0.98 -13.80
CA VAL A 434 -21.18 2.07 -12.92
C VAL A 434 -20.72 3.43 -13.47
N GLY A 435 -19.44 3.57 -13.83
CA GLY A 435 -18.93 4.80 -14.45
C GLY A 435 -19.65 5.16 -15.75
N LEU A 436 -19.90 4.17 -16.63
CA LEU A 436 -20.62 4.37 -17.88
C LEU A 436 -22.10 4.72 -17.67
N ALA A 437 -22.76 4.11 -16.68
CA ALA A 437 -24.14 4.42 -16.32
C ALA A 437 -24.28 5.85 -15.80
N LEU A 438 -23.34 6.31 -14.97
CA LEU A 438 -23.25 7.71 -14.55
C LEU A 438 -23.06 8.65 -15.75
N ALA A 439 -22.19 8.29 -16.70
CA ALA A 439 -22.01 9.08 -17.91
C ALA A 439 -23.30 9.17 -18.74
N PHE A 440 -24.01 8.06 -18.87
CA PHE A 440 -25.31 8.02 -19.56
C PHE A 440 -26.35 8.90 -18.88
N VAL A 441 -26.45 8.85 -17.54
CA VAL A 441 -27.34 9.73 -16.76
C VAL A 441 -26.98 11.20 -16.96
N GLY A 442 -25.69 11.56 -16.91
CA GLY A 442 -25.22 12.92 -17.19
C GLY A 442 -25.61 13.38 -18.61
N GLY A 443 -25.49 12.49 -19.60
CA GLY A 443 -25.94 12.75 -20.97
C GLY A 443 -27.44 13.03 -21.07
N LEU A 444 -28.28 12.25 -20.37
CA LEU A 444 -29.73 12.49 -20.30
C LEU A 444 -30.03 13.86 -19.67
N VAL A 445 -29.36 14.22 -18.57
CA VAL A 445 -29.52 15.53 -17.92
C VAL A 445 -29.17 16.67 -18.88
N GLY A 446 -28.02 16.59 -19.57
CA GLY A 446 -27.62 17.58 -20.56
C GLY A 446 -28.61 17.67 -21.73
N TRP A 447 -29.18 16.54 -22.15
CA TRP A 447 -30.17 16.49 -23.23
C TRP A 447 -31.49 17.17 -22.83
N PHE A 448 -32.00 16.92 -21.63
CA PHE A 448 -33.19 17.61 -21.12
C PHE A 448 -32.93 19.11 -20.92
N ALA A 449 -31.76 19.49 -20.40
CA ALA A 449 -31.39 20.91 -20.22
C ALA A 449 -31.33 21.67 -21.55
N THR A 450 -30.82 21.05 -22.61
CA THR A 450 -30.77 21.67 -23.96
C THR A 450 -32.12 21.71 -24.67
N ARG A 451 -33.09 20.89 -24.26
CA ARG A 451 -34.49 20.95 -24.74
C ARG A 451 -35.30 22.05 -24.07
N ARG A 452 -35.00 22.41 -22.82
CA ARG A 452 -35.70 23.47 -22.05
C ARG A 452 -35.19 24.89 -22.36
N GLN A 453 -34.93 25.25 -23.62
CA GLN A 453 -34.87 26.68 -23.95
C GLN A 453 -36.31 27.21 -24.01
N PRO A 454 -36.67 28.21 -23.19
CA PRO A 454 -37.99 28.84 -23.29
C PRO A 454 -38.14 29.46 -24.67
N ALA A 455 -39.34 29.34 -25.25
CA ALA A 455 -39.73 30.13 -26.39
C ALA A 455 -39.51 31.61 -26.03
N ALA A 456 -38.48 32.24 -26.58
CA ALA A 456 -38.27 33.67 -26.48
C ALA A 456 -39.38 34.37 -27.29
N HIS A 457 -40.57 34.48 -26.70
CA HIS A 457 -41.55 35.46 -27.10
C HIS A 457 -41.14 36.80 -26.48
N PHE A 458 -40.31 37.55 -27.20
CA PHE A 458 -40.11 38.98 -26.95
C PHE A 458 -40.67 39.76 -28.15
N LEU A 459 -41.73 40.53 -27.86
CA LEU A 459 -42.17 41.78 -28.48
C LEU A 459 -42.56 41.80 -29.98
N ARG A 460 -43.87 41.64 -30.22
CA ARG A 460 -44.63 42.48 -31.16
C ARG A 460 -45.89 42.94 -30.45
N GLY A 461 -45.84 44.14 -29.89
CA GLY A 461 -46.97 44.91 -29.38
C GLY A 461 -46.71 46.36 -29.77
#